data_AF-A0A944Z7Z9-F1
#
_entry.id   AF-A0A944Z7Z9-F1
#
_cell.length_a   1.000
_cell.length_b   1.000
_cell.length_c   1.000
_cell.angle_alpha   90.00
_cell.angle_beta   90.00
_cell.angle_gamma   90.00
#
_symmetry.space_group_name_H-M   'P 1'
#
loop_
_entity.id
_entity.type
_entity.pdbx_description
1 polymer ?
#
loop_
_entity_poly.entity_id
_entity_poly.type
_entity_poly.pdbx_seq_one_letter_code
_entity_poly.pdbx_strand_id
1 'polypeptide(L)' 'MITEDGITGVFDVSPYLELEAFLELKNQDAFRKVVNGKYFIEWDCGADLSANTIEAHLKIT' A
#
# COMPACT_ATOMS: atom_id res chain seq x y z
N MET A 1 -3.83 -5.41 -6.57
CA MET A 1 -4.50 -6.26 -5.56
C MET A 1 -5.93 -6.51 -6.00
N ILE A 2 -6.52 -7.63 -5.58
CA ILE A 2 -7.93 -7.92 -5.76
C ILE A 2 -8.50 -7.98 -4.33
N THR A 3 -9.54 -7.21 -4.03
CA THR A 3 -10.21 -7.27 -2.72
C THR A 3 -10.96 -8.59 -2.56
N GLU A 4 -11.41 -8.92 -1.34
CA GLU A 4 -12.26 -10.11 -1.12
C GLU A 4 -13.54 -10.08 -1.98
N ASP A 5 -14.05 -8.87 -2.27
CA ASP A 5 -15.20 -8.63 -3.14
C ASP A 5 -14.86 -8.65 -4.65
N GLY A 6 -13.63 -9.03 -5.02
CA GLY A 6 -13.19 -9.10 -6.42
C GLY A 6 -12.85 -7.75 -7.06
N ILE A 7 -12.81 -6.67 -6.29
CA ILE A 7 -12.56 -5.32 -6.81
C ILE A 7 -11.08 -5.14 -7.11
N THR A 8 -10.79 -4.60 -8.29
CA THR A 8 -9.43 -4.22 -8.70
C THR A 8 -9.39 -2.72 -8.99
N GLY A 9 -8.28 -2.08 -8.66
CA GLY A 9 -8.11 -0.66 -8.90
C GLY A 9 -6.69 -0.19 -8.64
N VAL A 10 -6.50 1.12 -8.74
CA VAL A 10 -5.23 1.79 -8.45
C VAL A 10 -5.34 2.51 -7.11
N PHE A 11 -4.40 2.21 -6.22
CA PHE A 11 -4.21 2.93 -4.97
C PHE A 11 -2.93 3.76 -5.05
N ASP A 12 -3.06 5.07 -4.86
CA ASP A 12 -1.93 6.00 -4.92
C ASP A 12 -1.26 6.12 -3.55
N VAL A 13 -0.04 5.57 -3.44
CA VAL A 13 0.75 5.59 -2.20
C VAL A 13 1.49 6.93 -2.02
N SER A 14 1.56 7.78 -3.05
CA SER A 14 2.34 9.02 -3.05
C SER A 14 2.06 9.95 -1.86
N PRO A 15 0.79 10.16 -1.41
CA PRO A 15 0.50 11.01 -0.25
C PRO A 15 1.11 10.52 1.07
N TYR A 16 1.36 9.21 1.18
CA TYR A 16 1.89 8.59 2.39
C TYR A 16 3.41 8.70 2.48
N LEU A 17 4.10 8.87 1.35
CA LEU A 17 5.56 8.92 1.29
C LEU A 17 6.18 10.09 2.08
N GLU A 18 5.40 11.11 2.43
CA GLU A 18 5.85 12.22 3.28
C GLU A 18 5.76 11.94 4.78
N LEU A 19 5.12 10.83 5.17
CA LEU A 19 5.05 10.40 6.57
C LEU A 19 6.34 9.69 6.97
N GLU A 20 6.78 9.92 8.20
CA GLU A 20 8.05 9.38 8.75
C GLU A 20 8.19 7.87 8.51
N ALA A 21 7.13 7.09 8.76
CA ALA A 21 7.11 5.64 8.60
C ALA A 21 7.33 5.18 7.15
N PHE A 22 7.06 6.02 6.15
CA PHE A 22 7.09 5.67 4.72
C PHE A 22 8.26 6.30 3.97
N LEU A 23 9.12 7.08 4.64
CA LEU A 23 10.21 7.81 3.99
C LEU A 23 11.16 6.88 3.22
N GLU A 24 11.42 5.67 3.73
CA GLU A 24 12.27 4.68 3.05
C GLU A 24 11.69 4.22 1.71
N LEU A 25 10.37 4.31 1.54
CA LEU A 25 9.68 3.91 0.30
C LEU A 25 9.83 4.93 -0.83
N LYS A 26 10.44 6.11 -0.58
CA LYS A 26 10.92 6.99 -1.65
C LYS A 26 12.01 6.31 -2.49
N ASN A 27 12.70 5.31 -1.94
CA ASN A 27 13.55 4.40 -2.71
C ASN A 27 12.67 3.38 -3.46
N GLN A 28 12.75 3.38 -4.79
CA GLN A 28 11.94 2.48 -5.62
C GLN A 28 12.24 0.99 -5.38
N ASP A 29 13.47 0.62 -5.03
CA ASP A 29 13.83 -0.77 -4.76
C ASP A 29 13.22 -1.24 -3.43
N ALA A 30 13.08 -0.35 -2.44
CA ALA A 30 12.36 -0.64 -1.20
C ALA A 30 10.85 -0.76 -1.48
N PHE A 31 10.27 0.21 -2.22
CA PHE A 31 8.85 0.23 -2.56
C PHE A 31 8.39 -1.03 -3.32
N ARG A 32 9.22 -1.58 -4.21
CA ARG A 32 8.89 -2.79 -4.99
C ARG A 32 8.79 -4.05 -4.14
N LYS A 33 9.32 -4.07 -2.92
CA LYS A 33 9.30 -5.23 -2.00
C LYS A 33 8.05 -5.31 -1.14
N VAL A 34 6.93 -4.81 -1.65
CA VAL A 34 5.64 -4.91 -0.94
C VAL A 34 5.23 -6.37 -0.76
N VAL A 35 4.80 -6.71 0.45
CA VAL A 35 4.30 -8.04 0.83
C VAL A 35 2.83 -7.95 1.19
N ASN A 36 2.02 -8.93 0.76
CA ASN A 36 0.62 -9.02 1.13
C ASN A 36 0.46 -9.87 2.40
N GLY A 37 0.17 -9.22 3.52
CA GLY A 37 -0.09 -9.82 4.84
C GLY A 37 -1.55 -10.24 5.05
N LYS A 38 -2.34 -10.40 3.98
CA LYS A 38 -3.80 -10.62 3.93
C LYS A 38 -4.61 -9.36 4.23
N TYR A 39 -4.65 -8.92 5.49
CA TYR A 39 -5.44 -7.75 5.90
C TYR A 39 -4.70 -6.42 5.75
N PHE A 40 -3.42 -6.46 5.42
CA PHE A 40 -2.59 -5.29 5.18
C PHE A 40 -1.53 -5.64 4.13
N ILE A 41 -0.94 -4.62 3.55
CA ILE A 41 0.33 -4.73 2.85
C ILE A 41 1.43 -4.13 3.72
N GLU A 42 2.62 -4.68 3.65
CA GLU A 42 3.78 -4.21 4.42
C GLU A 42 5.05 -4.14 3.56
N TRP A 43 6.03 -3.40 4.05
CA TRP A 43 7.37 -3.31 3.49
C TRP A 43 8.43 -3.67 4.54
N ASP A 44 9.63 -4.02 4.10
CA ASP A 44 10.77 -4.41 4.97
C ASP A 44 11.10 -3.36 6.06
N CYS A 45 10.83 -2.07 5.80
CA CYS A 45 11.06 -0.98 6.75
C CYS A 45 9.99 -0.89 7.85
N GLY A 46 9.01 -1.81 7.86
CA GLY A 46 7.92 -1.86 8.83
C GLY A 46 6.76 -0.92 8.52
N ALA A 47 6.78 -0.20 7.39
CA ALA A 47 5.62 0.54 6.92
C ALA A 47 4.51 -0.44 6.51
N ASP A 48 3.26 -0.13 6.87
CA ASP A 48 2.12 -0.95 6.51
C ASP A 48 0.89 -0.11 6.13
N LEU A 49 0.00 -0.68 5.33
CA LEU A 49 -1.30 -0.12 4.99
C LEU A 49 -2.38 -1.19 5.12
N SER A 50 -3.37 -0.93 5.97
CA SER A 50 -4.52 -1.81 6.14
C SER A 50 -5.39 -1.87 4.87
N ALA A 51 -6.08 -3.00 4.66
CA ALA A 51 -7.03 -3.18 3.59
C ALA A 51 -8.12 -2.08 3.60
N ASN A 52 -8.63 -1.70 4.78
CA ASN A 52 -9.62 -0.63 4.91
C ASN A 52 -9.10 0.73 4.40
N THR A 53 -7.84 1.07 4.71
CA THR A 53 -7.21 2.30 4.21
C THR A 53 -7.12 2.29 2.69
N ILE A 54 -6.76 1.14 2.12
CA ILE A 54 -6.64 0.98 0.68
C ILE A 54 -8.00 1.07 0.01
N GLU A 55 -9.00 0.33 0.48
CA GLU A 55 -10.37 0.32 -0.04
C GLU A 55 -11.00 1.71 -0.02
N ALA A 56 -10.78 2.49 1.04
CA ALA A 56 -11.35 3.84 1.17
C ALA A 56 -10.85 4.83 0.10
N HIS A 57 -9.67 4.61 -0.49
CA HIS A 57 -9.07 5.51 -1.48
C HIS A 57 -8.78 4.82 -2.81
N LEU A 58 -9.22 3.58 -2.99
CA LEU A 58 -9.02 2.81 -4.21
C LEU A 58 -9.80 3.45 -5.35
N LYS A 59 -9.10 3.77 -6.45
CA LYS A 59 -9.76 4.19 -7.70
C LYS A 59 -10.08 2.95 -8.52
N ILE A 60 -11.36 2.59 -8.55
CA ILE A 60 -11.88 1.47 -9.32
C ILE A 60 -11.72 1.79 -10.82
N THR A 61 -11.21 0.84 -11.58
CA THR A 61 -11.06 0.92 -13.05
C THR A 61 -12.14 0.11 -13.74
#